data_AF-A0A8C2N1N0-F1
#
_entry.id   AF-A0A8C2N1N0-F1
#
_cell.length_a   1.000
_cell.length_b   1.000
_cell.length_c   1.000
_cell.angle_alpha   90.00
_cell.angle_beta   90.00
_cell.angle_gamma   90.00
#
_symmetry.space_group_name_H-M   'P 1'
#
loop_
_entity.id
_entity.type
_entity.pdbx_description
1 polymer ?
#
loop_
_entity_poly.entity_id
_entity_poly.type
_entity_poly.pdbx_seq_one_letter_code
_entity_poly.pdbx_strand_id
1 'polypeptide(L)'
;MAPDPWFSTYDSTCQIAQEIAEKIQQRNQCERRGEKTPKLTLTIRTLLKNLKVKIDTLKDLLLRAVSTRQMYPCKHVHLPSRRNLGHPDFSTPQGGLGLHTVA
;
A
#
# COMPACT_ATOMS: atom_id res chain seq x y z
N MET A 1 7.63 13.77 10.72
CA MET A 1 7.28 12.62 9.85
C MET A 1 8.24 12.66 8.68
N ALA A 2 8.97 11.57 8.41
CA ALA A 2 9.87 11.53 7.26
C ALA A 2 9.04 11.58 5.96
N PRO A 3 9.47 12.30 4.91
CA PRO A 3 8.83 12.26 3.61
C PRO A 3 8.74 10.81 3.13
N ASP A 4 7.60 10.42 2.55
CA ASP A 4 7.46 9.07 2.00
C ASP A 4 8.53 8.89 0.90
N PRO A 5 9.39 7.85 0.99
CA PRO A 5 10.43 7.58 -0.01
C PRO A 5 9.88 7.47 -1.45
N TRP A 6 8.58 7.21 -1.60
CA TRP A 6 7.84 7.24 -2.85
C TRP A 6 7.98 8.56 -3.60
N PHE A 7 7.68 9.67 -2.94
CA PHE A 7 7.63 10.98 -3.59
C PHE A 7 9.03 11.40 -4.06
N SER A 8 10.05 11.24 -3.21
CA SER A 8 11.44 11.53 -3.58
C SER A 8 11.91 10.68 -4.77
N THR A 9 11.52 9.41 -4.82
CA THR A 9 11.85 8.52 -5.96
C THR A 9 11.10 8.95 -7.22
N TYR A 10 9.84 9.37 -7.11
CA TYR A 10 9.03 9.86 -8.22
C TYR A 10 9.60 11.14 -8.81
N ASP A 11 9.92 12.14 -7.99
CA ASP A 11 10.49 13.41 -8.44
C ASP A 11 11.83 13.18 -9.16
N SER A 12 12.69 12.32 -8.59
CA SER A 12 13.95 11.94 -9.23
C SER A 12 13.74 11.18 -10.55
N THR A 13 12.66 10.40 -10.67
CA THR A 13 12.29 9.72 -11.92
C THR A 13 11.87 10.74 -12.99
N CYS A 14 11.07 11.73 -12.62
CA CYS A 14 10.68 12.83 -13.51
C CYS A 14 11.89 13.65 -13.99
N GLN A 15 12.84 13.94 -13.10
CA GLN A 15 14.08 14.63 -13.45
C GLN A 15 14.90 13.86 -14.49
N ILE A 16 15.04 12.53 -14.33
CA ILE A 16 15.77 11.71 -15.32
C ILE A 16 15.03 11.69 -16.66
N ALA A 17 13.70 11.58 -16.66
CA ALA A 17 12.91 11.62 -17.88
C ALA A 17 13.10 12.95 -18.63
N GLN A 18 13.09 14.06 -17.90
CA GLN A 18 13.37 15.39 -18.43
C GLN A 18 14.79 15.49 -19.00
N GLU A 19 15.79 15.00 -18.27
CA GLU A 19 17.18 15.01 -18.73
C GLU A 19 17.35 14.19 -20.02
N ILE A 20 16.69 13.04 -20.14
CA ILE A 20 16.70 12.23 -21.37
C ILE A 20 16.15 13.04 -22.55
N ALA A 21 15.02 13.72 -22.36
CA ALA A 21 14.42 14.55 -23.41
C ALA A 21 15.39 15.64 -23.87
N GLU A 22 16.04 16.33 -22.93
CA GLU A 22 17.04 17.35 -23.21
C GLU A 22 18.27 16.79 -23.94
N LYS A 23 18.82 15.65 -23.49
CA LYS A 23 19.98 15.02 -24.16
C LYS A 23 19.63 14.54 -25.57
N ILE A 24 18.42 14.02 -25.79
CA ILE A 24 17.94 13.65 -27.13
C ILE A 24 17.84 14.90 -28.01
N GLN A 25 17.25 15.98 -27.49
CA GLN A 25 17.14 17.24 -28.22
C GLN A 25 18.53 17.80 -28.59
N GLN A 26 19.48 17.79 -27.65
CA GLN A 26 20.88 18.20 -27.88
C GLN A 26 21.54 17.34 -28.96
N ARG A 27 21.43 16.01 -28.88
CA ARG A 27 21.96 15.09 -29.90
C ARG A 27 21.39 15.43 -31.28
N ASN A 28 20.07 15.58 -31.38
CA ASN A 28 19.40 15.90 -32.64
C ASN A 28 19.84 17.27 -33.21
N GLN A 29 20.21 18.24 -32.37
CA GLN A 29 20.74 19.53 -32.84
C GLN A 29 22.17 19.40 -33.38
N CYS A 30 23.04 18.64 -32.71
CA CYS A 30 24.39 18.36 -33.18
C CYS A 30 24.39 17.54 -34.48
N GLU A 31 23.51 16.54 -34.58
CA GLU A 31 23.34 15.76 -35.82
C GLU A 31 22.93 16.64 -37.01
N ARG A 32 22.05 17.64 -36.78
CA ARG A 32 21.70 18.64 -37.81
C ARG A 32 22.86 19.54 -38.21
N ARG A 33 23.82 19.78 -37.31
CA ARG A 33 25.08 20.48 -37.60
C ARG A 33 26.13 19.58 -38.26
N GLY A 34 25.84 18.28 -38.46
CA GLY A 34 26.78 17.31 -39.02
C GLY A 34 27.80 16.78 -38.00
N GLU A 35 27.62 17.08 -36.72
CA GLU A 35 28.51 16.65 -35.64
C GLU A 35 28.10 15.27 -35.11
N LYS A 36 29.07 14.36 -34.97
CA LYS A 36 28.84 13.08 -34.28
C LYS A 36 28.98 13.27 -32.78
N THR A 37 28.00 12.80 -32.02
CA THR A 37 27.98 12.96 -30.56
C THR A 37 27.93 11.61 -29.83
N PRO A 38 28.99 10.78 -29.92
CA PRO A 38 29.01 9.46 -29.28
C PRO A 38 28.87 9.55 -27.75
N LYS A 39 29.38 10.64 -27.14
CA LYS A 39 29.21 10.92 -25.71
C LYS A 39 27.74 11.10 -25.33
N LEU A 40 26.99 11.94 -26.05
CA LEU A 40 25.55 12.14 -25.82
C LEU A 40 24.77 10.83 -25.97
N THR A 41 25.09 10.02 -26.99
CA THR A 41 24.44 8.72 -27.19
C THR A 41 24.72 7.76 -26.03
N LEU A 42 25.94 7.76 -25.49
CA LEU A 42 26.28 6.97 -24.30
C LEU A 42 25.51 7.45 -23.06
N THR A 43 25.47 8.78 -22.83
CA THR A 43 24.72 9.39 -21.73
C THR A 43 23.25 9.04 -21.79
N ILE A 44 22.61 9.17 -22.96
CA ILE A 44 21.18 8.81 -23.15
C ILE A 44 20.95 7.33 -22.78
N ARG A 45 21.83 6.41 -23.21
CA ARG A 45 21.70 4.99 -22.86
C ARG A 45 21.82 4.75 -21.36
N THR A 46 22.75 5.42 -20.68
CA THR A 46 22.91 5.30 -19.22
C THR A 46 21.69 5.86 -18.48
N LEU A 47 21.19 7.03 -18.89
CA LEU A 47 19.99 7.64 -18.31
C LEU A 47 18.76 6.74 -18.51
N LEU A 48 18.58 6.14 -19.69
CA LEU A 48 17.48 5.20 -19.95
C LEU A 48 17.56 3.96 -19.05
N LYS A 49 18.77 3.42 -18.82
CA LYS A 49 18.96 2.31 -17.87
C LYS A 49 18.60 2.73 -16.44
N ASN A 50 19.01 3.93 -16.03
CA ASN A 50 18.70 4.46 -14.69
C ASN A 50 17.18 4.68 -14.53
N LEU A 51 16.52 5.24 -15.54
CA LEU A 51 15.07 5.45 -15.56
C LEU A 51 14.32 4.13 -15.34
N LYS A 52 14.75 3.06 -16.04
CA LYS A 52 14.17 1.72 -15.85
C LYS A 52 14.28 1.25 -14.39
N VAL A 53 15.48 1.32 -13.81
CA VAL A 53 15.71 0.92 -12.41
C VAL A 53 14.86 1.73 -11.44
N LYS A 54 14.71 3.05 -11.66
CA LYS A 54 13.83 3.87 -10.82
C LYS A 54 12.36 3.51 -10.95
N ILE A 55 11.88 3.23 -12.16
CA ILE A 55 10.49 2.77 -12.38
C ILE A 55 10.25 1.43 -11.68
N ASP A 56 11.22 0.51 -11.71
CA ASP A 56 11.10 -0.77 -11.01
C ASP A 56 11.11 -0.58 -9.49
N THR A 57 12.00 0.29 -8.98
CA THR A 57 12.02 0.69 -7.56
C THR A 57 10.69 1.31 -7.13
N LEU A 58 10.10 2.11 -8.01
CA LEU A 58 8.79 2.69 -7.80
C LEU A 58 7.73 1.54 -7.70
N LYS A 59 7.68 0.63 -8.65
CA LYS A 59 6.72 -0.49 -8.54
C LYS A 59 6.88 -1.26 -7.20
N ASP A 60 8.11 -1.51 -6.77
CA ASP A 60 8.39 -2.22 -5.52
C ASP A 60 7.98 -1.46 -4.26
N LEU A 61 8.15 -0.14 -4.22
CA LEU A 61 7.71 0.66 -3.06
C LEU A 61 6.17 0.70 -2.97
N LEU A 62 5.46 0.83 -4.09
CA LEU A 62 3.99 0.73 -4.09
C LEU A 62 3.51 -0.65 -3.66
N LEU A 63 4.10 -1.71 -4.21
CA LEU A 63 3.74 -3.08 -3.85
C LEU A 63 3.96 -3.34 -2.36
N ARG A 64 5.08 -2.85 -1.80
CA ARG A 64 5.34 -2.93 -0.36
C ARG A 64 4.32 -2.15 0.44
N ALA A 65 4.04 -0.90 0.10
CA ALA A 65 3.05 -0.08 0.82
C ALA A 65 1.65 -0.72 0.82
N VAL A 66 1.21 -1.26 -0.32
CA VAL A 66 -0.08 -1.97 -0.45
C VAL A 66 -0.06 -3.28 0.33
N SER A 67 1.03 -4.05 0.27
CA SER A 67 1.16 -5.32 0.99
C SER A 67 1.20 -5.12 2.51
N THR A 68 1.90 -4.09 3.01
CA THR A 68 1.88 -3.71 4.43
C THR A 68 0.46 -3.33 4.89
N ARG A 69 -0.38 -2.78 4.00
CA ARG A 69 -1.78 -2.48 4.31
C ARG A 69 -2.64 -3.75 4.45
N GLN A 70 -2.31 -4.81 3.71
CA GLN A 70 -2.94 -6.14 3.84
C GLN A 70 -2.46 -6.91 5.07
N MET A 71 -1.28 -6.57 5.61
CA MET A 71 -0.67 -7.21 6.78
C MET A 71 -1.05 -6.55 8.11
N TYR A 72 -1.97 -5.59 8.14
CA TYR A 72 -2.60 -5.24 9.40
C TYR A 72 -3.49 -6.42 9.81
N PRO A 73 -3.19 -7.10 10.94
CA PRO A 73 -3.95 -8.25 11.37
C PRO A 73 -5.40 -7.83 11.49
N CYS A 74 -6.30 -8.66 10.96
CA CYS A 74 -7.71 -8.66 11.33
C CYS A 74 -7.75 -8.36 12.82
N LYS A 75 -8.18 -7.15 13.18
CA LYS A 75 -8.31 -6.79 14.59
C LYS A 75 -9.20 -7.89 15.15
N HIS A 76 -8.64 -8.67 16.05
CA HIS A 76 -9.33 -9.68 16.80
C HIS A 76 -10.54 -8.99 17.42
N VAL A 77 -11.69 -9.08 16.73
CA VAL A 77 -12.98 -8.69 17.28
C VAL A 77 -13.26 -9.81 18.27
N HIS A 78 -12.76 -9.63 19.50
CA HIS A 78 -13.32 -10.34 20.62
C HIS A 78 -14.76 -9.84 20.73
N LEU A 79 -15.69 -10.56 20.13
CA LEU A 79 -17.11 -10.32 20.29
C LEU A 79 -17.44 -10.72 21.75
N PRO A 80 -17.83 -9.79 22.64
CA PRO A 80 -18.30 -10.20 23.95
C PRO A 80 -19.64 -10.92 23.73
N SER A 81 -19.66 -12.23 24.00
CA SER A 81 -20.88 -13.04 24.01
C SER A 81 -21.85 -12.43 25.02
N ARG A 82 -22.84 -11.67 24.53
CA ARG A 82 -23.84 -11.01 25.36
C ARG A 82 -24.90 -12.05 25.73
N ARG A 83 -24.91 -12.38 27.03
CA ARG A 83 -25.93 -13.11 27.78
C ARG A 83 -27.37 -12.70 27.44
N ASN A 84 -28.27 -13.68 27.67
CA ASN A 84 -29.71 -13.58 27.95
C ASN A 84 -30.66 -13.35 26.76
N LEU A 85 -31.18 -14.45 26.21
CA LEU A 85 -32.58 -14.52 25.77
C LEU A 85 -33.38 -15.14 26.91
N GLY A 86 -34.02 -14.30 27.71
CA GLY A 86 -35.15 -14.73 28.53
C GLY A 86 -36.31 -15.05 27.59
N HIS A 87 -36.95 -16.20 27.81
CA HIS A 87 -38.26 -16.48 27.25
C HIS A 87 -39.14 -17.06 28.37
N PRO A 88 -40.37 -16.55 28.57
CA PRO A 88 -41.23 -16.99 29.64
C PRO A 88 -42.00 -18.22 29.18
N ASP A 89 -41.98 -19.29 29.98
CA ASP A 89 -42.92 -20.39 29.79
C ASP A 89 -43.84 -20.47 31.00
N PHE A 90 -45.09 -20.09 30.75
CA PHE A 90 -46.23 -20.20 31.66
C PHE A 90 -46.84 -21.57 31.40
N SER A 91 -46.72 -22.50 32.35
CA SER A 91 -47.60 -23.67 32.46
C SER A 91 -47.66 -24.19 33.90
N THR A 92 -48.76 -23.82 34.55
CA THR A 92 -49.33 -24.27 35.83
C THR A 92 -49.91 -25.70 35.71
N PRO A 93 -50.51 -26.33 36.75
CA PRO A 93 -50.08 -26.72 38.10
C PRO A 93 -50.06 -28.26 38.31
N GLN A 94 -49.41 -28.79 39.35
CA GLN A 94 -49.97 -29.93 40.12
C GLN A 94 -49.17 -30.27 41.40
N GLY A 95 -49.91 -30.49 42.50
CA GLY A 95 -49.54 -31.26 43.71
C GLY A 95 -48.50 -30.60 44.64
N GLY A 96 -48.77 -30.25 45.89
CA GLY A 96 -49.51 -30.97 46.93
C GLY A 96 -48.52 -31.61 47.92
N LEU A 97 -48.73 -31.36 49.22
CA LEU A 97 -47.95 -31.79 50.41
C LEU A 97 -46.75 -30.85 50.71
N GLY A 98 -46.68 -30.07 51.78
CA GLY A 98 -47.27 -30.17 53.10
C GLY A 98 -46.15 -30.35 54.11
N LEU A 99 -45.65 -29.28 54.74
CA LEU A 99 -44.79 -29.37 55.94
C LEU A 99 -45.07 -28.20 56.90
N HIS A 100 -45.11 -28.60 58.17
CA HIS A 100 -45.64 -27.92 59.34
C HIS A 100 -44.88 -26.66 59.79
N THR A 101 -45.66 -25.77 60.38
CA THR A 101 -45.32 -24.75 61.38
C THR A 101 -44.30 -25.21 62.42
N VAL A 102 -43.31 -24.36 62.69
CA VAL A 102 -42.59 -24.30 63.98
C VAL A 102 -42.62 -22.86 64.48
N ALA A 103 -43.21 -22.66 65.66
CA ALA A 103 -43.08 -21.50 66.53
C ALA A 103 -43.04 -22.03 67.96
#